data_AF-A0A6B3AR93-F1
#
_entry.id   AF-A0A6B3AR93-F1
#
_cell.length_a   1.000
_cell.length_b   1.000
_cell.length_c   1.000
_cell.angle_alpha   90.00
_cell.angle_beta   90.00
_cell.angle_gamma   90.00
#
_symmetry.space_group_name_H-M   'P 1'
#
loop_
_entity.id
_entity.type
_entity.pdbx_description
1 polymer ?
#
loop_
_entity_poly.entity_id
_entity_poly.type
_entity_poly.pdbx_seq_one_letter_code
_entity_poly.pdbx_strand_id
1 'polypeptide(L)'
;MTSRETPPSSPDAGDTPERPGEDLAALLERLLAQSPGRSQKDLAREAGISYQTLNAWMNRTRGTSRISPERLRAMVEVFRRWGVRTTPKEFFEAVGRPVPGPGRDEREARLLKLYRQLPEARQRALIKDAEAMLQVSRIS
;
A
#
# COMPACT_ATOMS: atom_id res chain seq x y z
N MET A 1 -50.23 -23.28 10.88
CA MET A 1 -49.56 -22.48 11.91
C MET A 1 -48.38 -23.31 12.40
N THR A 2 -47.13 -23.06 12.02
CA THR A 2 -46.31 -21.90 12.41
C THR A 2 -45.19 -21.63 11.39
N SER A 3 -45.09 -20.38 10.92
CA SER A 3 -43.96 -19.90 10.11
C SER A 3 -42.71 -19.71 10.99
N ARG A 4 -41.55 -20.13 10.51
CA ARG A 4 -40.24 -19.70 11.06
C ARG A 4 -39.71 -18.60 10.15
N GLU A 5 -39.77 -17.36 10.63
CA GLU A 5 -39.09 -16.22 10.01
C GLU A 5 -37.59 -16.29 10.32
N THR A 6 -36.78 -16.35 9.27
CA THR A 6 -35.33 -16.20 9.32
C THR A 6 -35.00 -14.70 9.40
N PRO A 7 -34.14 -14.23 10.31
CA PRO A 7 -33.77 -12.81 10.37
C PRO A 7 -32.95 -12.42 9.13
N PRO A 8 -33.07 -11.17 8.62
CA PRO A 8 -32.27 -10.71 7.50
C PRO A 8 -30.81 -10.54 7.92
N SER A 9 -29.90 -11.13 7.14
CA SER A 9 -28.46 -10.93 7.25
C SER A 9 -28.13 -9.43 7.18
N SER A 10 -27.41 -8.94 8.18
CA SER A 10 -26.76 -7.63 8.15
C SER A 10 -25.89 -7.51 6.88
N PRO A 11 -25.82 -6.33 6.24
CA PRO A 11 -24.87 -6.08 5.17
C PRO A 11 -23.50 -5.89 5.80
N ASP A 12 -22.77 -6.98 5.98
CA ASP A 12 -21.37 -6.94 6.39
C ASP A 12 -20.52 -6.35 5.27
N ALA A 13 -19.58 -5.51 5.69
CA ALA A 13 -18.40 -4.98 5.03
C ALA A 13 -18.41 -4.85 3.50
N GLY A 14 -18.21 -3.61 3.03
CA GLY A 14 -18.04 -3.28 1.63
C GLY A 14 -16.99 -4.15 0.93
N ASP A 15 -17.49 -5.19 0.30
CA ASP A 15 -16.80 -6.00 -0.68
C ASP A 15 -16.63 -5.12 -1.92
N THR A 16 -15.54 -4.37 -1.96
CA THR A 16 -15.10 -3.78 -3.22
C THR A 16 -14.73 -4.98 -4.07
N PRO A 17 -15.42 -5.26 -5.19
CA PRO A 17 -15.22 -6.49 -5.94
C PRO A 17 -13.72 -6.62 -6.25
N GLU A 18 -13.10 -7.72 -5.85
CA GLU A 18 -11.75 -8.07 -6.26
C GLU A 18 -11.78 -8.23 -7.79
N ARG A 19 -11.45 -7.14 -8.50
CA ARG A 19 -11.49 -7.10 -9.96
C ARG A 19 -10.26 -7.83 -10.50
N PRO A 20 -10.42 -8.76 -11.45
CA PRO A 20 -9.30 -9.49 -12.01
C PRO A 20 -8.35 -8.54 -12.78
N GLY A 21 -7.06 -8.57 -12.43
CA GLY A 21 -5.95 -8.25 -13.33
C GLY A 21 -5.87 -6.83 -13.90
N GLU A 22 -6.20 -5.78 -13.13
CA GLU A 22 -5.95 -4.40 -13.55
C GLU A 22 -4.43 -4.16 -13.70
N ASP A 23 -3.97 -3.79 -14.91
CA ASP A 23 -2.57 -3.41 -15.13
C ASP A 23 -2.29 -1.99 -14.60
N LEU A 24 -1.00 -1.65 -14.39
CA LEU A 24 -0.63 -0.35 -13.82
C LEU A 24 -1.21 0.85 -14.59
N ALA A 25 -1.34 0.75 -15.91
CA ALA A 25 -1.91 1.82 -16.72
C ALA A 25 -3.40 2.03 -16.38
N ALA A 26 -4.19 0.97 -16.37
CA ALA A 26 -5.61 1.02 -16.02
C ALA A 26 -5.82 1.54 -14.58
N LEU A 27 -4.98 1.07 -13.63
CA LEU A 27 -4.98 1.55 -12.25
C LEU A 27 -4.77 3.06 -12.18
N LEU A 28 -3.74 3.57 -12.86
CA LEU A 28 -3.41 4.99 -12.85
C LEU A 28 -4.51 5.85 -13.52
N GLU A 29 -5.07 5.39 -14.64
CA GLU A 29 -6.20 6.05 -15.32
C GLU A 29 -7.41 6.19 -14.38
N ARG A 30 -7.77 5.09 -13.70
CA ARG A 30 -8.88 5.07 -12.75
C ARG A 30 -8.63 5.98 -11.55
N LEU A 31 -7.42 6.02 -11.00
CA LEU A 31 -7.09 6.85 -9.84
C LEU A 31 -7.02 8.35 -10.23
N LEU A 32 -6.53 8.67 -11.42
CA LEU A 32 -6.54 10.04 -11.96
C LEU A 32 -7.96 10.53 -12.22
N ALA A 33 -8.85 9.68 -12.74
CA ALA A 33 -10.26 10.01 -12.93
C ALA A 33 -10.98 10.35 -11.61
N GLN A 34 -10.54 9.77 -10.49
CA GLN A 34 -11.03 10.06 -9.14
C GLN A 34 -10.39 11.32 -8.50
N SER A 35 -9.42 11.94 -9.17
CA SER A 35 -8.65 13.08 -8.66
C SER A 35 -8.99 14.36 -9.44
N PRO A 36 -10.17 14.99 -9.23
CA PRO A 36 -10.59 16.16 -9.99
C PRO A 36 -9.57 17.31 -9.87
N GLY A 37 -9.20 17.88 -11.01
CA GLY A 37 -8.21 18.97 -11.08
C GLY A 37 -6.75 18.53 -10.95
N ARG A 38 -6.45 17.24 -10.87
CA ARG A 38 -5.08 16.70 -10.86
C ARG A 38 -4.75 16.06 -12.20
N SER A 39 -3.51 16.25 -12.65
CA SER A 39 -3.01 15.71 -13.90
C SER A 39 -1.93 14.66 -13.69
N GLN A 40 -1.66 13.88 -14.74
CA GLN A 40 -0.49 13.00 -14.80
C GLN A 40 0.84 13.76 -14.57
N LYS A 41 0.92 15.03 -14.98
CA LYS A 41 2.11 15.87 -14.72
C LYS A 41 2.26 16.17 -13.23
N ASP A 42 1.15 16.42 -12.53
CA ASP A 42 1.18 16.63 -11.08
C ASP A 42 1.63 15.37 -10.35
N LEU A 43 1.14 14.20 -10.79
CA LEU A 43 1.55 12.91 -10.23
C LEU A 43 3.05 12.67 -10.41
N ALA A 44 3.55 12.88 -11.63
CA ALA A 44 4.96 12.75 -11.94
C ALA A 44 5.83 13.66 -11.04
N ARG A 45 5.47 14.94 -10.96
CA ARG A 45 6.20 15.94 -10.16
C ARG A 45 6.20 15.57 -8.67
N GLU A 46 5.04 15.24 -8.12
CA GLU A 46 4.89 14.98 -6.68
C GLU A 46 5.43 13.61 -6.25
N ALA A 47 5.43 12.61 -7.15
CA ALA A 47 6.02 11.30 -6.90
C ALA A 47 7.54 11.24 -7.17
N GLY A 48 8.14 12.32 -7.68
CA GLY A 48 9.56 12.34 -8.06
C GLY A 48 9.89 11.44 -9.26
N ILE A 49 8.93 11.25 -10.18
CA ILE A 49 9.06 10.42 -11.38
C ILE A 49 9.10 11.33 -12.60
N SER A 50 9.97 11.07 -13.57
CA SER A 50 9.95 11.87 -14.80
C SER A 50 8.63 11.69 -15.56
N TYR A 51 8.07 12.77 -16.07
CA TYR A 51 6.81 12.74 -16.82
C TYR A 51 6.87 11.73 -17.99
N GLN A 52 7.99 11.70 -18.71
CA GLN A 52 8.21 10.74 -19.80
C GLN A 52 8.13 9.29 -19.32
N THR A 53 8.69 8.98 -18.15
CA THR A 53 8.64 7.62 -17.59
C THR A 53 7.22 7.24 -17.22
N LEU A 54 6.51 8.12 -16.53
CA LEU A 54 5.11 7.88 -16.15
C LEU A 54 4.22 7.75 -17.40
N ASN A 55 4.45 8.59 -18.41
CA ASN A 55 3.74 8.54 -19.68
C ASN A 55 3.99 7.23 -20.44
N ALA A 56 5.22 6.71 -20.39
CA ALA A 56 5.53 5.43 -21.02
C ALA A 56 4.84 4.25 -20.31
N TRP A 57 4.65 4.31 -18.99
CA TRP A 57 3.88 3.30 -18.26
C TRP A 57 2.38 3.40 -18.55
N MET A 58 1.81 4.60 -18.54
CA MET A 58 0.41 4.86 -18.90
C MET A 58 0.08 4.35 -20.32
N ASN A 59 0.97 4.60 -21.28
CA ASN A 59 0.78 4.16 -22.66
C ASN A 59 1.24 2.73 -22.92
N ARG A 60 1.63 1.97 -21.89
CA ARG A 60 2.13 0.58 -22.00
C ARG A 60 3.35 0.41 -22.92
N THR A 61 4.06 1.49 -23.23
CA THR A 61 5.24 1.47 -24.12
C THR A 61 6.53 1.13 -23.38
N ARG A 62 6.52 1.13 -22.05
CA ARG A 62 7.63 0.69 -21.21
C ARG A 62 7.13 -0.34 -20.20
N GLY A 63 7.88 -1.44 -20.06
CA GLY A 63 7.61 -2.47 -19.06
C GLY A 63 7.63 -1.93 -17.63
N THR A 64 6.70 -2.40 -16.80
CA THR A 64 6.51 -2.00 -15.40
C THR A 64 7.22 -2.92 -14.42
N SER A 65 7.81 -4.02 -14.91
CA SER A 65 8.49 -5.02 -14.09
C SER A 65 9.70 -4.47 -13.33
N ARG A 66 10.36 -3.40 -13.80
CA ARG A 66 11.56 -2.80 -13.17
C ARG A 66 11.27 -1.57 -12.32
N ILE A 67 10.00 -1.27 -12.02
CA ILE A 67 9.66 -0.14 -11.14
C ILE A 67 10.12 -0.46 -9.72
N SER A 68 10.84 0.49 -9.10
CA SER A 68 11.28 0.30 -7.71
C SER A 68 10.10 0.35 -6.74
N PRO A 69 10.11 -0.46 -5.67
CA PRO A 69 9.09 -0.42 -4.62
C PRO A 69 8.83 0.98 -4.07
N GLU A 70 9.88 1.80 -3.93
CA GLU A 70 9.77 3.18 -3.45
C GLU A 70 8.94 4.06 -4.38
N ARG A 71 9.04 3.88 -5.71
CA ARG A 71 8.24 4.64 -6.67
C ARG A 71 6.76 4.27 -6.62
N LEU A 72 6.46 2.98 -6.45
CA LEU A 72 5.07 2.52 -6.27
C LEU A 72 4.47 3.11 -4.99
N ARG A 73 5.22 3.08 -3.88
CA ARG A 73 4.80 3.72 -2.62
C ARG A 73 4.65 5.24 -2.77
N ALA A 74 5.55 5.92 -3.46
CA ALA A 74 5.45 7.36 -3.69
C ALA A 74 4.15 7.74 -4.44
N MET A 75 3.76 6.98 -5.47
CA MET A 75 2.49 7.21 -6.17
C MET A 75 1.28 6.99 -5.25
N VAL A 76 1.28 5.95 -4.43
CA VAL A 76 0.23 5.70 -3.42
C VAL A 76 0.08 6.89 -2.49
N GLU A 77 1.18 7.40 -1.94
CA GLU A 77 1.15 8.54 -1.02
C GLU A 77 0.67 9.83 -1.70
N VAL A 78 0.97 10.04 -2.98
CA VAL A 78 0.43 11.17 -3.75
C VAL A 78 -1.08 11.06 -3.89
N PHE A 79 -1.61 9.91 -4.32
CA PHE A 79 -3.05 9.71 -4.45
C PHE A 79 -3.79 9.85 -3.12
N ARG A 80 -3.21 9.33 -2.03
CA ARG A 80 -3.76 9.51 -0.67
C ARG A 80 -3.81 10.98 -0.26
N ARG A 81 -2.77 11.76 -0.56
CA ARG A 81 -2.77 13.22 -0.32
C ARG A 81 -3.81 13.95 -1.16
N TRP A 82 -4.14 13.43 -2.34
CA TRP A 82 -5.22 13.94 -3.18
C TRP A 82 -6.62 13.47 -2.73
N GLY A 83 -6.72 12.70 -1.64
CA GLY A 83 -7.98 12.21 -1.09
C GLY A 83 -8.50 10.93 -1.73
N VAL A 84 -7.73 10.30 -2.63
CA VAL A 84 -8.12 9.04 -3.27
C VAL A 84 -7.67 7.87 -2.39
N ARG A 85 -8.61 6.94 -2.14
CA ARG A 85 -8.32 5.72 -1.39
C ARG A 85 -7.63 4.71 -2.31
N THR A 86 -6.38 4.39 -2.00
CA THR A 86 -5.60 3.35 -2.67
C THR A 86 -4.57 2.74 -1.72
N THR A 87 -4.06 1.56 -2.06
CA THR A 87 -3.10 0.80 -1.25
C THR A 87 -1.84 0.44 -2.04
N PRO A 88 -0.70 0.23 -1.37
CA PRO A 88 0.47 -0.36 -2.01
C PRO A 88 0.16 -1.69 -2.69
N LYS A 89 -0.69 -2.54 -2.06
CA LYS A 89 -1.08 -3.84 -2.62
C LYS A 89 -1.60 -3.73 -4.04
N GLU A 90 -2.54 -2.82 -4.31
CA GLU A 90 -3.09 -2.57 -5.65
C GLU A 90 -1.99 -2.24 -6.67
N PHE A 91 -1.03 -1.38 -6.30
CA PHE A 91 0.08 -0.98 -7.18
C PHE A 91 1.08 -2.13 -7.46
N PHE A 92 1.38 -2.96 -6.45
CA PHE A 92 2.27 -4.12 -6.62
C PHE A 92 1.61 -5.22 -7.45
N GLU A 93 0.33 -5.50 -7.21
CA GLU A 93 -0.46 -6.44 -8.01
C GLU A 93 -0.58 -5.99 -9.46
N ALA A 94 -0.79 -4.69 -9.70
CA ALA A 94 -0.89 -4.11 -11.04
C ALA A 94 0.41 -4.16 -11.86
N VAL A 95 1.56 -4.38 -11.22
CA VAL A 95 2.85 -4.64 -11.90
C VAL A 95 3.23 -6.13 -11.91
N GLY A 96 2.32 -7.02 -11.52
CA GLY A 96 2.52 -8.46 -11.49
C GLY A 96 3.54 -8.92 -10.45
N ARG A 97 3.74 -8.16 -9.37
CA ARG A 97 4.69 -8.50 -8.30
C ARG A 97 3.93 -8.80 -7.01
N PRO A 98 4.29 -9.88 -6.29
CA PRO A 98 3.82 -10.07 -4.92
C PRO A 98 4.29 -8.87 -4.09
N VAL A 99 3.42 -8.35 -3.22
CA VAL A 99 3.73 -7.21 -2.33
C VAL A 99 5.00 -7.54 -1.54
N PRO A 100 6.16 -6.90 -1.79
CA PRO A 100 7.32 -7.08 -0.94
C PRO A 100 6.91 -6.59 0.46
N GLY A 101 7.30 -7.35 1.49
CA GLY A 101 6.90 -7.08 2.89
C GLY A 101 7.06 -5.61 3.30
N PRO A 102 6.39 -5.19 4.39
CA PRO A 102 6.22 -3.79 4.74
C PRO A 102 7.53 -3.01 4.62
N GLY A 103 7.46 -1.82 4.03
CA GLY A 103 8.63 -0.97 3.83
C GLY A 103 9.38 -0.74 5.15
N ARG A 104 10.64 -0.29 5.10
CA ARG A 104 11.40 0.05 6.32
C ARG A 104 10.57 0.92 7.27
N ASP A 105 9.94 1.96 6.73
CA ASP A 105 9.16 2.93 7.51
C ASP A 105 7.83 2.35 8.01
N GLU A 106 7.19 1.44 7.26
CA GLU A 106 6.00 0.73 7.72
C GLU A 106 6.32 -0.28 8.82
N ARG A 107 7.48 -0.97 8.73
CA ARG A 107 7.96 -1.86 9.80
C ARG A 107 8.26 -1.07 11.06
N GLU A 108 8.92 0.08 10.91
CA GLU A 108 9.24 0.98 12.01
C GLU A 108 7.96 1.53 12.66
N ALA A 109 7.01 2.02 11.86
CA ALA A 109 5.72 2.52 12.35
C ALA A 109 4.89 1.42 13.03
N ARG A 110 4.89 0.19 12.48
CA ARG A 110 4.20 -0.96 13.08
C ARG A 110 4.84 -1.37 14.39
N LEU A 111 6.17 -1.43 14.46
CA LEU A 111 6.90 -1.72 15.70
C LEU A 111 6.59 -0.68 16.77
N LEU A 112 6.66 0.61 16.43
CA LEU A 112 6.39 1.71 17.33
C LEU A 112 4.93 1.69 17.84
N LYS A 113 3.97 1.38 16.95
CA LYS A 113 2.56 1.23 17.32
C LYS A 113 2.36 0.09 18.33
N LEU A 114 2.99 -1.06 18.10
CA LEU A 114 2.92 -2.20 19.02
C LEU A 114 3.56 -1.88 20.37
N TYR A 115 4.75 -1.26 20.35
CA TYR A 115 5.47 -0.85 21.56
C TYR A 115 4.63 0.06 22.46
N ARG A 116 3.97 1.08 21.88
CA ARG A 116 3.12 2.03 22.63
C ARG A 116 1.90 1.41 23.30
N GLN A 117 1.40 0.28 22.78
CA GLN A 117 0.24 -0.42 23.35
C GLN A 117 0.63 -1.39 24.48
N LEU A 118 1.92 -1.69 24.65
CA LEU A 118 2.38 -2.59 25.68
C LEU A 118 2.49 -1.88 27.05
N PRO A 119 2.19 -2.56 28.17
CA PRO A 119 2.56 -2.08 29.49
C PRO A 119 4.07 -1.88 29.62
N GLU A 120 4.49 -0.96 30.48
CA GLU A 120 5.90 -0.57 30.63
C GLU A 120 6.84 -1.75 30.91
N ALA A 121 6.41 -2.72 31.71
CA ALA A 121 7.18 -3.93 31.97
C ALA A 121 7.44 -4.77 30.70
N ARG A 122 6.46 -4.84 29.78
CA ARG A 122 6.59 -5.55 28.50
C ARG A 122 7.37 -4.75 27.46
N GLN A 123 7.30 -3.41 27.52
CA GLN A 123 8.17 -2.54 26.73
C GLN A 123 9.65 -2.78 27.05
N ARG A 124 10.01 -2.83 28.35
CA ARG A 124 11.37 -3.16 28.81
C ARG A 124 11.82 -4.54 28.36
N ALA A 125 10.93 -5.53 28.42
CA ALA A 125 11.21 -6.88 27.92
C ALA A 125 11.49 -6.89 26.40
N LEU A 126 10.67 -6.19 25.61
CA LEU A 126 10.87 -6.09 24.16
C LEU A 126 12.21 -5.46 23.80
N ILE A 127 12.64 -4.42 24.53
CA ILE A 127 13.95 -3.78 24.34
C ILE A 127 15.07 -4.79 24.61
N LYS A 128 15.00 -5.51 25.73
CA LYS A 128 16.00 -6.52 26.09
C LYS A 128 16.12 -7.62 25.03
N ASP A 129 14.99 -8.09 24.49
CA ASP A 129 14.97 -9.10 23.43
C ASP A 129 15.59 -8.54 22.14
N ALA A 130 15.27 -7.29 21.78
CA ALA A 130 15.86 -6.61 20.63
C ALA A 130 17.38 -6.42 20.76
N GLU A 131 17.86 -6.06 21.95
CA GLU A 131 19.29 -5.96 22.26
C GLU A 131 19.99 -7.32 22.14
N ALA A 132 19.38 -8.38 22.66
CA ALA A 132 19.92 -9.74 22.55
C ALA A 132 20.02 -10.19 21.07
N MET A 133 18.99 -9.95 20.27
CA MET A 133 19.01 -10.21 18.83
C MET A 133 20.14 -9.43 18.13
N LEU A 134 20.35 -8.17 18.51
CA LEU A 134 21.42 -7.33 17.94
C LEU A 134 22.82 -7.87 18.28
N GLN A 135 23.03 -8.39 19.49
CA GLN A 135 24.30 -8.99 19.89
C GLN A 135 24.59 -10.26 19.09
N VAL A 136 23.62 -11.17 18.94
CA VAL A 136 23.78 -12.41 18.15
C VAL A 136 24.12 -12.07 16.68
N SER A 137 23.50 -11.03 16.13
CA SER A 137 23.71 -10.58 14.75
C SER A 137 25.09 -9.98 14.48
N ARG A 138 25.84 -9.59 15.52
CA ARG A 138 27.20 -9.00 15.40
C ARG A 138 28.31 -10.04 15.52
N ILE A 139 27.98 -11.23 15.98
CA ILE A 139 28.91 -12.34 16.21
C ILE A 139 28.94 -13.31 15.01
N SER A 140 27.91 -13.26 14.15
CA SER A 140 27.85 -13.97 12.85
C SER A 140 28.38 -13.10 11.72
#